data_AF-A0A074WXM0-F1
#
_entry.id   AF-A0A074WXM0-F1
#
_cell.length_a   1.000
_cell.length_b   1.000
_cell.length_c   1.000
_cell.angle_alpha   90.00
_cell.angle_beta   90.00
_cell.angle_gamma   90.00
#
_symmetry.space_group_name_H-M   'P 1'
#
loop_
_entity.id
_entity.type
_entity.pdbx_description
1 polymer ?
#
loop_
_entity_poly.entity_id
_entity_poly.type
_entity_poly.pdbx_seq_one_letter_code
_entity_poly.pdbx_strand_id
1 'polypeptide(L)'
;MGWYSLLPTHLSDIEGWISSIFLLLGIVTMGPWALLLVYDILFYVYRSCAYHIPIIGGKAQGKRRPRAPSLTERPSGQKRDAPKVPMHSTATGIEKDDHAPEKRPLGQI
;
A
#
# COMPACT_ATOMS: atom_id res chain seq x y z
N MET A 1 -16.66 10.97 -49.52
CA MET A 1 -16.66 12.41 -49.85
C MET A 1 -16.10 13.13 -48.64
N GLY A 2 -14.80 13.38 -48.60
CA GLY A 2 -14.20 14.16 -47.51
C GLY A 2 -14.77 15.57 -47.52
N TRP A 3 -15.22 16.07 -46.37
CA TRP A 3 -15.88 17.38 -46.26
C TRP A 3 -14.98 18.55 -46.68
N TYR A 4 -13.67 18.30 -46.77
CA TYR A 4 -12.65 19.24 -47.22
C TYR A 4 -11.64 18.49 -48.09
N SER A 5 -11.79 18.53 -49.42
CA SER A 5 -10.73 18.07 -50.33
C SER A 5 -9.70 19.20 -50.44
N LEU A 6 -8.45 18.91 -50.08
CA LEU A 6 -7.37 19.91 -50.13
C LEU A 6 -6.77 20.03 -51.55
N LEU A 7 -6.97 19.01 -52.40
CA LEU A 7 -6.46 18.97 -53.76
C LEU A 7 -7.56 19.18 -54.83
N PRO A 8 -7.19 19.61 -56.06
CA PRO A 8 -8.13 19.70 -57.17
C PRO A 8 -8.80 18.34 -57.46
N THR A 9 -10.02 18.36 -57.97
CA THR A 9 -10.90 17.19 -58.17
C THR A 9 -10.29 16.00 -58.93
N HIS A 10 -9.29 16.22 -59.77
CA HIS A 10 -8.59 15.14 -60.49
C HIS A 10 -7.59 14.36 -59.63
N LEU A 11 -7.24 14.86 -58.44
CA LEU A 11 -6.30 14.25 -57.49
C LEU A 11 -6.98 13.74 -56.22
N SER A 12 -8.30 13.90 -56.09
CA SER A 12 -9.06 13.48 -54.89
C SER A 12 -8.96 11.98 -54.61
N ASP A 13 -8.80 11.15 -55.65
CA ASP A 13 -8.61 9.70 -55.50
C ASP A 13 -7.27 9.39 -54.80
N ILE A 14 -6.23 10.14 -55.13
CA ILE A 14 -4.89 10.00 -54.54
C ILE A 14 -4.90 10.46 -53.08
N GLU A 15 -5.60 11.55 -52.78
CA GLU A 15 -5.80 12.08 -51.42
C GLU A 15 -6.46 11.02 -50.51
N GLY A 16 -7.50 10.35 -51.01
CA GLY A 16 -8.18 9.26 -50.28
C GLY A 16 -7.26 8.06 -50.02
N TRP A 17 -6.47 7.67 -51.03
CA TRP A 17 -5.55 6.54 -50.91
C TRP A 17 -4.41 6.82 -49.91
N ILE A 18 -3.83 8.02 -49.95
CA ILE A 18 -2.81 8.48 -49.01
C ILE A 18 -3.36 8.54 -47.58
N SER A 19 -4.55 9.11 -47.40
CA SER A 19 -5.20 9.17 -46.09
C SER A 19 -5.45 7.77 -45.51
N SER A 20 -5.85 6.83 -46.37
CA SER A 20 -6.07 5.44 -45.98
C SER A 20 -4.79 4.74 -45.54
N ILE A 21 -3.68 4.96 -46.26
CA ILE A 21 -2.36 4.43 -45.88
C ILE A 21 -1.91 5.01 -44.54
N PHE A 22 -2.08 6.32 -44.33
CA PHE A 22 -1.72 6.95 -43.07
C PHE A 22 -2.54 6.43 -41.91
N LEU A 23 -3.85 6.22 -42.10
CA LEU A 23 -4.70 5.60 -41.08
C LEU A 23 -4.29 4.16 -40.80
N LEU A 24 -4.05 3.37 -41.85
CA LEU A 24 -3.60 1.99 -41.71
C LEU A 24 -2.28 1.93 -40.95
N LEU A 25 -1.31 2.77 -41.32
CA LEU A 25 -0.01 2.84 -40.67
C LEU A 25 -0.15 3.30 -39.21
N GLY A 26 -0.98 4.31 -38.95
CA GLY A 26 -1.29 4.76 -37.60
C GLY A 26 -1.86 3.63 -36.73
N ILE A 27 -2.80 2.84 -37.26
CA ILE A 27 -3.38 1.69 -36.55
C ILE A 27 -2.34 0.58 -36.36
N VAL A 28 -1.53 0.27 -37.37
CA VAL A 28 -0.53 -0.80 -37.26
C VAL A 28 0.59 -0.41 -36.28
N THR A 29 1.01 0.85 -36.27
CA THR A 29 2.07 1.33 -35.39
C THR A 29 1.57 1.58 -33.98
N MET A 30 0.46 2.30 -33.80
CA MET A 30 -0.06 2.67 -32.47
C MET A 30 -1.03 1.66 -31.89
N GLY A 31 -1.72 0.88 -32.72
CA GLY A 31 -2.73 -0.09 -32.30
C GLY A 31 -2.22 -1.12 -31.30
N PRO A 32 -1.06 -1.77 -31.51
CA PRO A 32 -0.51 -2.70 -30.54
C PRO A 32 -0.27 -2.08 -29.16
N TRP A 33 0.30 -0.86 -29.11
CA TRP A 33 0.54 -0.14 -27.86
C TRP A 33 -0.76 0.31 -27.20
N ALA A 34 -1.69 0.84 -27.97
CA ALA A 34 -3.01 1.25 -27.48
C ALA A 34 -3.78 0.05 -26.91
N LEU A 35 -3.73 -1.10 -27.58
CA LEU A 35 -4.37 -2.33 -27.12
C LEU A 35 -3.78 -2.83 -25.80
N LEU A 36 -2.45 -2.78 -25.64
CA LEU A 36 -1.79 -3.14 -24.38
C LEU A 36 -2.24 -2.22 -23.23
N LEU A 37 -2.33 -0.92 -23.48
CA LEU A 37 -2.76 0.04 -22.47
C LEU A 37 -4.24 -0.17 -22.07
N VAL A 38 -5.11 -0.39 -23.05
CA VAL A 38 -6.52 -0.73 -22.80
C VAL A 38 -6.63 -2.04 -22.02
N TYR A 39 -5.85 -3.05 -22.39
CA TYR A 39 -5.81 -4.32 -21.68
C TYR A 39 -5.38 -4.14 -20.22
N ASP A 40 -4.32 -3.37 -19.96
CA ASP A 40 -3.84 -3.11 -18.61
C ASP A 40 -4.89 -2.40 -17.75
N ILE A 41 -5.58 -1.39 -18.31
CA ILE A 41 -6.68 -0.69 -17.62
C ILE A 41 -7.84 -1.65 -17.32
N LEU A 42 -8.27 -2.45 -18.30
CA LEU A 42 -9.36 -3.41 -18.10
C LEU A 42 -8.98 -4.46 -17.06
N PHE A 43 -7.76 -4.98 -17.13
CA PHE A 43 -7.25 -5.95 -16.17
C PHE A 43 -7.12 -5.34 -14.77
N TYR A 44 -6.68 -4.08 -14.67
CA TYR A 44 -6.61 -3.34 -13.42
C TYR A 44 -8.00 -3.17 -12.79
N VAL A 45 -9.00 -2.79 -13.58
CA VAL A 45 -10.39 -2.67 -13.11
C VAL A 45 -10.93 -4.03 -12.69
N TYR A 46 -10.75 -5.06 -13.52
CA TYR A 46 -11.15 -6.43 -13.19
C TYR A 46 -10.52 -6.89 -11.87
N ARG A 47 -9.21 -6.69 -11.72
CA ARG A 47 -8.46 -7.04 -10.51
C ARG A 47 -8.94 -6.27 -9.30
N SER A 48 -9.22 -4.97 -9.45
CA SER A 48 -9.76 -4.12 -8.38
C SER A 48 -11.16 -4.59 -7.95
N CYS A 49 -12.04 -4.91 -8.90
CA CYS A 49 -13.35 -5.48 -8.63
C CYS A 49 -13.25 -6.86 -7.96
N ALA A 50 -12.34 -7.72 -8.41
CA ALA A 50 -12.11 -9.03 -7.81
C ALA A 50 -11.60 -8.95 -6.36
N TYR A 51 -10.85 -7.90 -6.01
CA TYR A 51 -10.49 -7.63 -4.62
C TYR A 51 -11.66 -7.16 -3.77
N HIS A 52 -12.63 -6.48 -4.37
CA HIS A 52 -13.82 -6.00 -3.68
C HIS A 52 -14.88 -7.10 -3.52
N ILE A 53 -14.93 -8.07 -4.43
CA ILE A 53 -15.85 -9.21 -4.43
C ILE A 53 -15.02 -10.49 -4.19
N PRO A 54 -14.70 -10.85 -2.93
CA PRO A 54 -13.77 -11.93 -2.60
C PRO A 54 -14.44 -13.29 -2.81
N ILE A 55 -14.69 -13.69 -4.05
CA ILE A 55 -15.26 -15.01 -4.38
C ILE A 55 -14.17 -16.09 -4.34
N ILE A 56 -12.93 -15.79 -4.75
CA ILE A 56 -11.81 -16.76 -4.80
C ILE A 56 -10.56 -16.31 -4.01
N GLY A 57 -10.46 -15.04 -3.63
CA GLY A 57 -9.33 -14.50 -2.87
C GLY A 57 -9.74 -14.13 -1.46
N GLY A 58 -9.86 -15.12 -0.57
CA GLY A 58 -10.20 -14.90 0.83
C GLY A 58 -9.33 -13.79 1.44
N LYS A 59 -9.96 -12.66 1.77
CA LYS A 59 -9.35 -11.51 2.44
C LYS A 59 -8.55 -11.99 3.66
N ALA A 60 -7.24 -12.10 3.49
CA ALA A 60 -6.28 -12.00 4.58
C ALA A 60 -6.15 -10.54 5.08
N GLN A 61 -6.99 -9.61 4.62
CA GLN A 61 -7.08 -8.22 5.11
C GLN A 61 -7.46 -8.11 6.60
N GLY A 62 -7.78 -9.21 7.28
CA GLY A 62 -7.98 -9.25 8.75
C GLY A 62 -7.03 -10.18 9.50
N LYS A 63 -6.20 -10.99 8.82
CA LYS A 63 -5.25 -11.86 9.53
C LYS A 63 -3.97 -11.07 9.78
N ARG A 64 -3.74 -10.77 11.06
CA ARG A 64 -2.49 -10.21 11.59
C ARG A 64 -1.31 -10.87 10.87
N ARG A 65 -0.38 -10.08 10.33
CA ARG A 65 0.88 -10.60 9.75
C ARG A 65 1.41 -11.67 10.71
N PRO A 66 1.70 -12.89 10.25
CA PRO A 66 2.28 -13.91 11.11
C PRO A 66 3.56 -13.32 11.69
N ARG A 67 3.47 -12.96 12.98
CA ARG A 67 4.61 -12.43 13.73
C ARG A 67 5.39 -13.66 14.13
N ALA A 68 6.71 -13.63 13.94
CA ALA A 68 7.56 -14.71 14.44
C ALA A 68 7.22 -14.94 15.93
N PRO A 69 7.05 -16.20 16.36
CA PRO A 69 6.77 -16.52 17.75
C PRO A 69 7.83 -15.84 18.62
N SER A 70 7.40 -15.05 19.59
CA SER A 70 8.36 -14.54 20.57
C SER A 70 8.88 -15.71 21.40
N LEU A 71 10.13 -15.66 21.86
CA LEU A 71 10.75 -16.75 22.64
C LEU A 71 9.99 -17.09 23.94
N THR A 72 9.05 -16.24 24.34
CA THR A 72 8.14 -16.39 25.49
C THR A 72 6.80 -17.04 25.14
N GLU A 73 6.53 -17.31 23.86
CA GLU A 73 5.27 -17.88 23.37
C GLU A 73 5.41 -19.40 23.22
N ARG A 74 4.49 -20.17 23.82
CA ARG A 74 4.49 -21.63 23.68
C ARG A 74 3.98 -22.05 22.29
N PRO A 75 4.30 -23.26 21.83
CA PRO A 75 3.74 -23.85 20.60
C PRO A 75 2.19 -23.90 20.56
N SER A 76 1.52 -23.79 21.71
CA SER A 76 0.06 -23.70 21.84
C SER A 76 -0.50 -22.27 21.72
N GLY A 77 0.33 -21.25 21.46
CA GLY A 77 -0.10 -19.84 21.37
C GLY A 77 -0.35 -19.15 22.72
N GLN A 78 -0.04 -19.82 23.83
CA GLN A 78 -0.20 -19.28 25.18
C GLN A 78 1.04 -18.48 25.58
N LYS A 79 0.85 -17.26 26.08
CA LYS A 79 1.93 -16.44 26.64
C LYS A 79 2.45 -17.11 27.91
N ARG A 80 3.77 -17.32 28.03
CA ARG A 80 4.36 -17.68 29.31
C ARG A 80 4.32 -16.44 30.21
N ASP A 81 3.76 -16.57 31.40
CA ASP A 81 3.96 -15.58 32.45
C ASP A 81 5.46 -15.44 32.67
N ALA A 82 5.96 -14.20 32.57
CA ALA A 82 7.36 -13.94 32.84
C ALA A 82 7.64 -14.37 34.30
N PRO A 83 8.76 -15.06 34.56
CA PRO A 83 9.13 -15.36 35.94
C PRO A 83 9.20 -14.05 36.71
N LYS A 84 8.51 -13.97 37.85
CA LYS A 84 8.69 -12.92 38.86
C LYS A 84 10.10 -13.09 39.44
N VAL A 85 11.10 -12.68 38.69
CA VAL A 85 12.44 -12.49 39.21
C VAL A 85 12.38 -11.15 39.95
N PRO A 86 12.71 -11.10 41.25
CA PRO A 86 12.93 -9.81 41.89
C PRO A 86 14.12 -9.17 41.19
N MET A 87 13.87 -8.17 40.35
CA MET A 87 14.90 -7.26 39.91
C MET A 87 15.42 -6.58 41.18
N HIS A 88 16.62 -6.94 41.62
CA HIS A 88 17.38 -6.04 42.47
C HIS A 88 17.66 -4.80 41.63
N SER A 89 16.96 -3.73 41.95
CA SER A 89 17.25 -2.39 41.46
C SER A 89 18.64 -2.01 41.96
N THR A 90 19.66 -2.27 41.16
CA THR A 90 20.95 -1.59 41.31
C THR A 90 20.70 -0.14 40.95
N ALA A 91 20.40 0.65 41.99
CA ALA A 91 20.19 2.08 41.90
C ALA A 91 21.48 2.72 41.37
N THR A 92 21.50 2.97 40.05
CA THR A 92 22.42 3.93 39.45
C THR A 92 21.85 5.31 39.74
N GLY A 93 22.71 6.18 40.25
CA GLY A 93 22.37 7.32 41.07
C GLY A 93 21.35 8.28 40.47
N ILE A 94 20.44 8.71 41.34
CA ILE A 94 19.87 10.06 41.30
C ILE A 94 20.01 10.60 42.71
N GLU A 95 21.04 11.42 42.87
CA GLU A 95 21.21 12.41 43.92
C GLU A 95 19.91 13.20 44.04
N LYS A 96 19.32 13.17 45.24
CA LYS A 96 18.11 13.92 45.54
C LYS A 96 18.45 14.92 46.64
N ASP A 97 18.84 16.10 46.17
CA ASP A 97 18.95 17.32 46.94
C ASP A 97 17.63 17.64 47.67
N ASP A 98 17.84 18.14 48.88
CA ASP A 98 17.09 19.18 49.58
C ASP A 98 15.59 19.01 49.84
N HIS A 99 15.29 18.79 51.12
CA HIS A 99 14.69 19.79 52.04
C HIS A 99 13.76 19.07 53.03
N ALA A 100 14.26 18.81 54.23
CA ALA A 100 13.50 18.23 55.33
C ALA A 100 12.83 19.34 56.15
N PRO A 101 11.52 19.30 56.44
CA PRO A 101 10.97 20.06 57.55
C PRO A 101 11.25 19.29 58.85
N GLU A 102 12.11 19.90 59.65
CA GLU A 102 12.41 19.59 61.05
C GLU A 102 11.11 19.37 61.85
N LYS A 103 10.84 18.12 62.26
CA LYS A 103 9.80 17.84 63.25
C LYS A 103 10.40 18.00 64.65
N ARG A 104 10.10 19.11 65.32
CA ARG A 104 10.40 19.28 66.75
C ARG A 104 9.38 18.53 67.61
N PRO A 105 9.81 17.68 68.56
CA PRO A 105 8.96 17.19 69.62
C PRO A 105 9.40 17.78 70.97
N LEU A 106 8.54 18.60 71.58
CA LEU A 106 8.52 18.92 73.02
C LEU A 106 7.08 19.39 73.28
N GLY A 107 6.24 18.66 74.02
CA GLY A 107 6.31 18.43 75.46
C GLY A 107 5.14 19.23 76.07
N GLN A 108 4.01 18.58 76.37
CA GLN A 108 3.57 18.18 77.71
C GLN A 108 3.21 19.38 78.63
N ILE A 109 1.92 19.41 79.03
CA ILE A 109 1.23 20.20 80.07
C ILE A 109 0.74 21.59 79.65
#